data_AF-A0A1M6NT20-F1
#
_entry.id   AF-A0A1M6NT20-F1
#
_cell.length_a   1.000
_cell.length_b   1.000
_cell.length_c   1.000
_cell.angle_alpha   90.00
_cell.angle_beta   90.00
_cell.angle_gamma   90.00
#
_symmetry.space_group_name_H-M   'P 1'
#
loop_
_entity.id
_entity.type
_entity.pdbx_description
1 polymer ?
#
loop_
_entity_poly.entity_id
_entity_poly.type
_entity_poly.pdbx_seq_one_letter_code
_entity_poly.pdbx_strand_id
1 'polypeptide(L)'
;MSTTTDAAGTEGTTPAAGRARTGWLGAGRSARRAHRRAVTHQAASVLLGYPDQAFFERLPLVARAVAELPRGTVRAALQEFCDYACATPEMELCTHYVDVFDLRRRRALHMTYYTDGDTRRRGHSLAEIKAVYRAAGWEVAAGELPDHLAVVLEFAARGDADQGEDLLLRFRSGLDLLSVALEEYGTPYARVVDAVRQTLPPPRAADRDAVEHLVRQGPPAEDVGLEPYGVRTTLPMAEPDGHGHGPGACGCGRVPRPRAARAGERQVRSEEDGEGGAR
;
A
#
# COMPACT_ATOMS: atom_id res chain seq x y z
N MET A 1 -9.49 76.26 -45.56
CA MET A 1 -9.12 74.84 -45.37
C MET A 1 -8.19 74.84 -44.16
N SER A 2 -8.63 74.43 -42.96
CA SER A 2 -8.89 73.02 -42.53
C SER A 2 -7.57 72.27 -42.37
N THR A 3 -7.18 71.65 -41.25
CA THR A 3 -7.76 71.44 -39.89
C THR A 3 -6.59 71.02 -38.94
N THR A 4 -6.57 71.04 -37.60
CA THR A 4 -7.58 71.09 -36.51
C THR A 4 -6.98 71.82 -35.27
N THR A 5 -7.69 71.86 -34.13
CA THR A 5 -7.30 72.47 -32.84
C THR A 5 -7.15 71.41 -31.73
N ASP A 6 -6.61 71.80 -30.56
CA ASP A 6 -6.64 71.12 -29.25
C ASP A 6 -5.80 69.83 -29.04
N ALA A 7 -5.38 69.45 -27.82
CA ALA A 7 -5.16 70.19 -26.56
C ALA A 7 -4.42 69.30 -25.53
N ALA A 8 -4.12 69.89 -24.37
CA ALA A 8 -3.81 69.25 -23.08
C ALA A 8 -2.56 68.34 -22.99
N GLY A 9 -1.65 68.71 -22.08
CA GLY A 9 -0.76 67.76 -21.42
C GLY A 9 -1.33 67.37 -20.06
N THR A 10 -0.90 66.21 -19.53
CA THR A 10 -1.17 65.82 -18.15
C THR A 10 0.07 65.18 -17.52
N GLU A 11 0.18 65.32 -16.21
CA GLU A 11 1.35 64.97 -15.43
C GLU A 11 1.55 63.46 -15.30
N GLY A 12 2.78 63.04 -14.98
CA GLY A 12 3.11 61.63 -14.85
C GLY A 12 2.48 60.98 -13.62
N THR A 13 2.17 59.69 -13.71
CA THR A 13 2.03 58.80 -12.55
C THR A 13 2.61 57.45 -12.92
N THR A 14 3.77 57.13 -12.35
CA THR A 14 4.34 55.78 -12.41
C THR A 14 3.41 54.84 -11.64
N PRO A 15 2.78 53.83 -12.26
CA PRO A 15 2.04 52.83 -11.51
C PRO A 15 3.04 51.98 -10.71
N ALA A 16 3.19 52.31 -9.43
CA ALA A 16 3.97 51.53 -8.49
C ALA A 16 3.27 50.18 -8.27
N ALA A 17 3.52 49.23 -9.17
CA ALA A 17 2.96 47.89 -9.15
C ALA A 17 3.41 47.17 -7.87
N GLY A 18 2.57 47.26 -6.83
CA GLY A 18 2.85 46.75 -5.51
C GLY A 18 3.05 45.25 -5.54
N ARG A 19 4.32 44.82 -5.59
CA ARG A 19 4.68 43.40 -5.42
C ARG A 19 4.08 42.91 -4.11
N ALA A 20 3.02 42.11 -4.20
CA ALA A 20 2.34 41.55 -3.05
C ALA A 20 3.38 40.90 -2.13
N ARG A 21 3.45 41.37 -0.89
CA ARG A 21 4.45 40.93 0.09
C ARG A 21 4.05 39.57 0.65
N THR A 22 4.05 38.54 -0.21
CA THR A 22 3.99 37.12 0.15
C THR A 22 5.26 36.75 0.91
N GLY A 23 5.33 37.24 2.14
CA GLY A 23 6.60 37.45 2.84
C GLY A 23 7.33 36.15 3.14
N TRP A 24 8.65 36.24 3.26
CA TRP A 24 9.57 35.14 3.60
C TRP A 24 9.12 34.30 4.82
N LEU A 25 8.43 34.92 5.78
CA LEU A 25 7.80 34.24 6.92
C LEU A 25 6.74 33.18 6.52
N GLY A 26 6.05 33.37 5.39
CA GLY A 26 5.11 32.42 4.81
C GLY A 26 5.81 31.21 4.22
N ALA A 27 6.82 31.41 3.36
CA ALA A 27 7.62 30.34 2.78
C ALA A 27 8.25 29.45 3.86
N GLY A 28 8.80 30.06 4.93
CA GLY A 28 9.34 29.32 6.08
C GLY A 28 8.29 28.52 6.87
N ARG A 29 7.00 28.91 6.85
CA ARG A 29 5.92 28.10 7.42
C ARG A 29 5.54 26.94 6.50
N SER A 30 5.45 27.17 5.19
CA SER A 30 5.15 26.13 4.20
C SER A 30 6.21 25.03 4.20
N ALA A 31 7.49 25.38 4.17
CA ALA A 31 8.60 24.43 4.25
C ALA A 31 8.54 23.59 5.54
N ARG A 32 8.23 24.21 6.69
CA ARG A 32 8.04 23.47 7.96
C ARG A 32 6.78 22.59 7.96
N ARG A 33 5.70 22.94 7.24
CA ARG A 33 4.54 22.03 7.05
C ARG A 33 4.95 20.84 6.20
N ALA A 34 5.59 21.06 5.05
CA ALA A 34 6.03 20.00 4.14
C ALA A 34 6.96 19.00 4.84
N HIS A 35 8.02 19.49 5.49
CA HIS A 35 8.95 18.63 6.24
C HIS A 35 8.26 17.81 7.35
N ARG A 36 7.36 18.42 8.14
CA ARG A 36 6.58 17.68 9.14
C ARG A 36 5.69 16.58 8.53
N ARG A 37 5.10 16.83 7.36
CA ARG A 37 4.28 15.84 6.64
C ARG A 37 5.15 14.69 6.15
N ALA A 38 6.27 14.98 5.47
CA ALA A 38 7.22 13.97 5.02
C ALA A 38 7.74 13.09 6.17
N VAL A 39 8.10 13.68 7.33
CA VAL A 39 8.51 12.89 8.52
C VAL A 39 7.34 12.06 9.07
N THR A 40 6.11 12.59 9.10
CA THR A 40 4.91 11.85 9.55
C THR A 40 4.59 10.69 8.62
N HIS A 41 4.68 10.90 7.31
CA HIS A 41 4.45 9.88 6.28
C HIS A 41 5.56 8.83 6.27
N GLN A 42 6.84 9.22 6.38
CA GLN A 42 7.94 8.24 6.45
C GLN A 42 7.88 7.40 7.73
N ALA A 43 7.54 8.01 8.87
CA ALA A 43 7.34 7.26 10.10
C ALA A 43 6.18 6.28 9.96
N ALA A 44 5.00 6.74 9.51
CA ALA A 44 3.85 5.88 9.31
C ALA A 44 4.07 4.80 8.24
N SER A 45 4.88 5.05 7.21
CA SER A 45 5.30 4.06 6.21
C SER A 45 6.03 2.89 6.86
N VAL A 46 7.06 3.16 7.68
CA VAL A 46 7.80 2.10 8.40
C VAL A 46 6.92 1.43 9.45
N LEU A 47 6.14 2.20 10.22
CA LEU A 47 5.31 1.66 11.32
C LEU A 47 4.05 0.90 10.84
N LEU A 48 3.71 0.98 9.54
CA LEU A 48 2.68 0.17 8.86
C LEU A 48 3.28 -0.83 7.87
N GLY A 49 4.60 -1.01 7.87
CA GLY A 49 5.24 -2.14 7.20
C GLY A 49 5.17 -3.40 8.07
N TYR A 50 5.30 -4.58 7.45
CA TYR A 50 5.47 -5.82 8.19
C TYR A 50 6.73 -5.73 9.08
N PRO A 51 6.68 -6.16 10.36
CA PRO A 51 7.80 -6.04 11.29
C PRO A 51 8.89 -7.10 11.01
N ASP A 52 9.68 -6.89 9.95
CA ASP A 52 10.85 -7.68 9.62
C ASP A 52 12.16 -7.10 10.21
N GLN A 53 13.29 -7.72 9.88
CA GLN A 53 14.62 -7.21 10.23
C GLN A 53 14.82 -5.73 9.85
N ALA A 54 14.32 -5.29 8.69
CA ALA A 54 14.47 -3.91 8.23
C ALA A 54 13.56 -2.94 9.00
N PHE A 55 12.39 -3.36 9.47
CA PHE A 55 11.58 -2.61 10.43
C PHE A 55 12.35 -2.36 11.73
N PHE A 56 12.91 -3.41 12.36
CA PHE A 56 13.62 -3.27 13.64
C PHE A 56 14.92 -2.46 13.53
N GLU A 57 15.66 -2.59 12.42
CA GLU A 57 16.83 -1.73 12.13
C GLU A 57 16.45 -0.25 11.97
N ARG A 58 15.27 0.04 11.40
CA ARG A 58 14.78 1.41 11.16
C ARG A 58 14.10 2.03 12.38
N LEU A 59 13.49 1.24 13.27
CA LEU A 59 12.70 1.72 14.39
C LEU A 59 13.45 2.75 15.29
N PRO A 60 14.74 2.56 15.67
CA PRO A 60 15.49 3.57 16.43
C PRO A 60 15.79 4.87 15.66
N LEU A 61 15.74 4.87 14.32
CA LEU A 61 15.81 6.09 13.51
C LEU A 61 14.43 6.78 13.43
N VAL A 62 13.37 6.00 13.23
CA VAL A 62 11.98 6.51 13.22
C VAL A 62 11.63 7.19 14.54
N ALA A 63 11.91 6.56 15.68
CA ALA A 63 11.65 7.13 17.00
C ALA A 63 12.37 8.48 17.22
N ARG A 64 13.62 8.62 16.74
CA ARG A 64 14.36 9.90 16.79
C ARG A 64 13.72 10.97 15.90
N ALA A 65 13.35 10.64 14.67
CA ALA A 65 12.67 11.58 13.77
C ALA A 65 11.30 12.02 14.30
N VAL A 66 10.54 11.11 14.91
CA VAL A 66 9.28 11.42 15.62
C VAL A 66 9.53 12.33 16.83
N ALA A 67 10.64 12.13 17.56
CA ALA A 67 11.04 12.99 18.67
C ALA A 67 11.49 14.41 18.26
N GLU A 68 11.74 14.67 16.97
CA GLU A 68 11.97 16.03 16.43
C GLU A 68 10.69 16.74 15.97
N LEU A 69 9.58 16.02 15.78
CA LEU A 69 8.29 16.65 15.46
C LEU A 69 7.83 17.61 16.58
N PRO A 70 7.18 18.75 16.26
CA PRO A 70 6.56 19.60 17.25
C PRO A 70 5.54 18.84 18.11
N ARG A 71 5.54 19.13 19.42
CA ARG A 71 4.61 18.52 20.39
C ARG A 71 3.16 18.69 19.95
N GLY A 72 2.38 17.62 20.07
CA GLY A 72 0.98 17.52 19.64
C GLY A 72 0.58 16.07 19.39
N THR A 73 -0.69 15.86 19.06
CA THR A 73 -1.33 14.55 18.83
C THR A 73 -0.55 13.64 17.88
N VAL A 74 -0.18 14.13 16.70
CA VAL A 74 0.58 13.38 15.68
C VAL A 74 1.90 12.82 16.23
N ARG A 75 2.62 13.59 17.05
CA ARG A 75 3.86 13.12 17.68
C ARG A 75 3.59 12.10 18.78
N ALA A 76 2.61 12.35 19.64
CA ALA A 76 2.26 11.43 20.72
C ALA A 76 1.87 10.07 20.17
N ALA A 77 0.94 10.03 19.22
CA ALA A 77 0.48 8.84 18.51
C ALA A 77 1.61 7.99 17.89
N LEU A 78 2.57 8.63 17.22
CA LEU A 78 3.70 7.91 16.61
C LEU A 78 4.75 7.48 17.65
N GLN A 79 4.95 8.26 18.73
CA GLN A 79 5.87 7.90 19.81
C GLN A 79 5.32 6.72 20.62
N GLU A 80 4.04 6.76 21.01
CA GLU A 80 3.34 5.68 21.70
C GLU A 80 3.45 4.35 20.93
N PHE A 81 3.35 4.40 19.60
CA PHE A 81 3.57 3.22 18.76
C PHE A 81 5.04 2.78 18.73
N CYS A 82 6.00 3.71 18.62
CA CYS A 82 7.44 3.37 18.66
C CYS A 82 7.82 2.70 19.99
N ASP A 83 7.30 3.22 21.10
CA ASP A 83 7.56 2.73 22.44
C ASP A 83 6.91 1.34 22.64
N TYR A 84 5.68 1.14 22.14
CA TYR A 84 5.01 -0.16 22.07
C TYR A 84 5.80 -1.19 21.25
N ALA A 85 6.23 -0.83 20.03
CA ALA A 85 7.00 -1.72 19.16
C ALA A 85 8.40 -2.05 19.71
N CYS A 86 9.00 -1.15 20.50
CA CYS A 86 10.27 -1.37 21.18
C CYS A 86 10.15 -2.23 22.45
N ALA A 87 8.96 -2.28 23.07
CA ALA A 87 8.69 -3.07 24.27
C ALA A 87 8.09 -4.46 23.98
N THR A 88 7.58 -4.70 22.77
CA THR A 88 6.95 -5.95 22.35
C THR A 88 7.98 -6.91 21.75
N PRO A 89 8.03 -8.20 22.15
CA PRO A 89 8.89 -9.20 21.52
C PRO A 89 8.60 -9.34 20.01
N GLU A 90 9.64 -9.51 19.19
CA GLU A 90 9.56 -9.59 17.73
C GLU A 90 8.44 -10.52 17.23
N MET A 91 8.41 -11.77 17.69
CA MET A 91 7.41 -12.76 17.28
C MET A 91 5.97 -12.40 17.70
N GLU A 92 5.80 -11.66 18.80
CA GLU A 92 4.49 -11.16 19.24
C GLU A 92 4.04 -10.00 18.35
N LEU A 93 4.94 -9.08 17.98
CA LEU A 93 4.65 -7.97 17.07
C LEU A 93 4.31 -8.48 15.66
N CYS A 94 5.06 -9.46 15.14
CA CYS A 94 4.76 -10.18 13.89
C CYS A 94 3.37 -10.83 13.93
N THR A 95 3.05 -11.55 15.01
CA THR A 95 1.76 -12.23 15.16
C THR A 95 0.60 -11.24 15.22
N HIS A 96 0.76 -10.14 15.97
CA HIS A 96 -0.23 -9.07 16.07
C HIS A 96 -0.43 -8.32 14.75
N TYR A 97 0.63 -8.08 13.96
CA TYR A 97 0.50 -7.50 12.62
C TYR A 97 -0.40 -8.35 11.72
N VAL A 98 -0.13 -9.66 11.64
CA VAL A 98 -0.88 -10.61 10.79
C VAL A 98 -2.35 -10.70 11.22
N ASP A 99 -2.63 -10.76 12.52
CA ASP A 99 -3.99 -10.79 13.07
C ASP A 99 -4.78 -9.50 12.80
N VAL A 100 -4.12 -8.34 12.88
CA VAL A 100 -4.74 -7.03 12.58
C VAL A 100 -5.05 -6.90 11.10
N PHE A 101 -4.07 -7.13 10.22
CA PHE A 101 -4.14 -6.72 8.81
C PHE A 101 -4.52 -7.85 7.84
N ASP A 102 -3.90 -9.02 7.95
CA ASP A 102 -3.98 -10.06 6.91
C ASP A 102 -5.22 -10.94 7.06
N LEU A 103 -5.59 -11.29 8.30
CA LEU A 103 -6.73 -12.18 8.58
C LEU A 103 -8.10 -11.51 8.35
N ARG A 104 -8.15 -10.20 8.06
CA ARG A 104 -9.37 -9.37 8.18
C ARG A 104 -9.47 -8.29 7.10
N ARG A 105 -10.16 -8.62 5.99
CA ARG A 105 -10.52 -7.74 4.84
C ARG A 105 -10.89 -6.28 5.18
N ARG A 106 -11.55 -6.00 6.32
CA ARG A 106 -11.90 -4.63 6.75
C ARG A 106 -10.71 -3.75 7.18
N ARG A 107 -9.56 -4.36 7.48
CA ARG A 107 -8.33 -3.70 7.97
C ARG A 107 -7.16 -3.80 6.99
N ALA A 108 -7.33 -4.45 5.84
CA ALA A 108 -6.24 -4.67 4.88
C ALA A 108 -5.59 -3.34 4.43
N LEU A 109 -4.26 -3.30 4.34
CA LEU A 109 -3.53 -2.08 3.97
C LEU A 109 -3.52 -1.77 2.45
N HIS A 110 -4.21 -2.58 1.65
CA HIS A 110 -4.37 -2.38 0.21
C HIS A 110 -5.49 -1.38 -0.12
N MET A 111 -5.13 -0.16 -0.47
CA MET A 111 -6.10 0.92 -0.60
C MET A 111 -7.09 0.74 -1.77
N THR A 112 -6.71 0.06 -2.86
CA THR A 112 -7.65 -0.27 -3.96
C THR A 112 -8.69 -1.31 -3.56
N TYR A 113 -8.45 -2.09 -2.51
CA TYR A 113 -9.45 -3.03 -2.00
C TYR A 113 -10.69 -2.30 -1.46
N TYR A 114 -10.57 -1.08 -0.94
CA TYR A 114 -11.73 -0.31 -0.48
C TYR A 114 -12.54 0.32 -1.62
N THR A 115 -11.90 0.67 -2.75
CA THR A 115 -12.58 1.33 -3.89
C THR A 115 -13.11 0.34 -4.92
N ASP A 116 -12.32 -0.67 -5.26
CA ASP A 116 -12.55 -1.59 -6.38
C ASP A 116 -12.68 -3.06 -5.92
N GLY A 117 -12.49 -3.32 -4.63
CA GLY A 117 -12.57 -4.65 -4.04
C GLY A 117 -11.61 -5.63 -4.70
N ASP A 118 -12.11 -6.80 -5.10
CA ASP A 118 -11.34 -7.83 -5.81
C ASP A 118 -11.84 -8.03 -7.25
N THR A 119 -12.35 -6.94 -7.84
CA THR A 119 -12.83 -6.91 -9.23
C THR A 119 -11.71 -6.65 -10.24
N ARG A 120 -11.97 -6.87 -11.53
CA ARG A 120 -11.06 -6.49 -12.63
C ARG A 120 -10.72 -4.99 -12.64
N ARG A 121 -11.56 -4.14 -12.05
CA ARG A 121 -11.29 -2.70 -11.91
C ARG A 121 -10.07 -2.43 -11.03
N ARG A 122 -9.85 -3.27 -9.99
CA ARG A 122 -8.67 -3.20 -9.13
C ARG A 122 -7.37 -3.28 -9.94
N GLY A 123 -7.33 -4.15 -10.95
CA GLY A 123 -6.19 -4.26 -11.88
C GLY A 123 -5.92 -2.99 -12.69
N HIS A 124 -6.96 -2.21 -13.01
CA HIS A 124 -6.84 -0.91 -13.65
C HIS A 124 -6.32 0.16 -12.66
N SER A 125 -6.93 0.27 -11.48
CA SER A 125 -6.48 1.18 -10.42
C SER A 125 -5.02 0.95 -10.03
N LEU A 126 -4.57 -0.31 -9.92
CA LEU A 126 -3.16 -0.67 -9.68
C LEU A 126 -2.23 -0.22 -10.82
N ALA A 127 -2.69 -0.27 -12.08
CA ALA A 127 -1.92 0.21 -13.23
C ALA A 127 -1.81 1.74 -13.27
N GLU A 128 -2.86 2.47 -12.89
CA GLU A 128 -2.87 3.93 -12.75
C GLU A 128 -1.89 4.40 -11.66
N ILE A 129 -1.93 3.82 -10.46
CA ILE A 129 -1.00 4.18 -9.36
C ILE A 129 0.44 3.91 -9.79
N LYS A 130 0.70 2.77 -10.45
CA LYS A 130 2.02 2.46 -11.01
C LYS A 130 2.42 3.41 -12.16
N ALA A 131 1.49 4.13 -12.79
CA ALA A 131 1.80 5.19 -13.75
C ALA A 131 2.20 6.50 -13.04
N VAL A 132 1.52 6.87 -11.94
CA VAL A 132 1.91 8.03 -11.09
C VAL A 132 3.34 7.88 -10.57
N TYR A 133 3.69 6.72 -9.99
CA TYR A 133 5.05 6.46 -9.52
C TYR A 133 6.09 6.59 -10.65
N ARG A 134 5.83 5.99 -11.82
CA ARG A 134 6.73 6.08 -12.99
C ARG A 134 6.87 7.51 -13.53
N ALA A 135 5.83 8.33 -13.48
CA ALA A 135 5.89 9.74 -13.88
C ALA A 135 6.80 10.57 -12.96
N ALA A 136 6.87 10.22 -11.67
CA ALA A 136 7.78 10.79 -10.69
C ALA A 136 9.16 10.11 -10.63
N GLY A 137 9.45 9.14 -11.50
CA GLY A 137 10.71 8.37 -11.48
C GLY A 137 10.86 7.42 -10.27
N TRP A 138 9.77 7.09 -9.58
CA TRP A 138 9.75 6.22 -8.41
C TRP A 138 9.53 4.75 -8.77
N GLU A 139 10.34 3.87 -8.19
CA GLU A 139 10.23 2.41 -8.34
C GLU A 139 9.75 1.77 -7.03
N VAL A 140 8.77 0.88 -7.13
CA VAL A 140 8.25 0.10 -5.99
C VAL A 140 9.04 -1.19 -5.86
N ALA A 141 9.36 -1.59 -4.63
CA ALA A 141 10.08 -2.83 -4.34
C ALA A 141 9.40 -4.07 -4.94
N ALA A 142 10.20 -5.03 -5.42
CA ALA A 142 9.71 -6.24 -6.04
C ALA A 142 9.04 -7.17 -5.00
N GLY A 143 7.70 -7.21 -5.00
CA GLY A 143 6.89 -8.04 -4.12
C GLY A 143 5.68 -7.30 -3.55
N GLU A 144 5.79 -5.98 -3.35
CA GLU A 144 4.70 -5.15 -2.84
C GLU A 144 3.78 -4.63 -3.94
N LEU A 145 2.48 -4.49 -3.63
CA LEU A 145 1.52 -3.86 -4.52
C LEU A 145 1.60 -2.34 -4.39
N PRO A 146 1.45 -1.59 -5.50
CA PRO A 146 1.58 -0.13 -5.51
C PRO A 146 0.50 0.59 -4.66
N ASP A 147 -0.58 -0.09 -4.27
CA ASP A 147 -1.64 0.44 -3.42
C ASP A 147 -1.48 0.14 -1.92
N HIS A 148 -0.41 -0.56 -1.53
CA HIS A 148 -0.14 -0.84 -0.13
C HIS A 148 0.17 0.48 0.60
N LEU A 149 -0.51 0.75 1.72
CA LEU A 149 -0.47 2.06 2.37
C LEU A 149 0.96 2.50 2.77
N ALA A 150 1.81 1.56 3.18
CA ALA A 150 3.22 1.85 3.47
C ALA A 150 4.00 2.38 2.24
N VAL A 151 3.72 1.86 1.04
CA VAL A 151 4.31 2.30 -0.24
C VAL A 151 3.81 3.69 -0.63
N VAL A 152 2.50 3.94 -0.53
CA VAL A 152 1.90 5.25 -0.81
C VAL A 152 2.48 6.32 0.13
N LEU A 153 2.71 5.96 1.39
CA LEU A 153 3.32 6.84 2.39
C LEU A 153 4.82 7.07 2.17
N GLU A 154 5.59 6.06 1.75
CA GLU A 154 7.01 6.30 1.38
C GLU A 154 7.09 7.22 0.17
N PHE A 155 6.27 6.99 -0.85
CA PHE A 155 6.21 7.85 -2.04
C PHE A 155 5.86 9.30 -1.69
N ALA A 156 4.86 9.52 -0.83
CA ALA A 156 4.47 10.86 -0.35
C ALA A 156 5.55 11.55 0.52
N ALA A 157 6.48 10.78 1.09
CA ALA A 157 7.57 11.30 1.92
C ALA A 157 8.88 11.54 1.16
N ARG A 158 9.18 10.72 0.14
CA ARG A 158 10.51 10.61 -0.50
C ARG A 158 10.50 10.72 -2.02
N GLY A 159 9.36 10.47 -2.68
CA GLY A 159 9.19 10.58 -4.13
C GLY A 159 8.63 11.95 -4.51
N ASP A 160 7.32 12.03 -4.68
CA ASP A 160 6.60 13.27 -4.96
C ASP A 160 5.52 13.49 -3.88
N ALA A 161 5.66 14.56 -3.10
CA ALA A 161 4.82 14.84 -1.94
C ALA A 161 3.43 15.41 -2.31
N ASP A 162 3.28 15.98 -3.51
CA ASP A 162 2.01 16.53 -3.99
C ASP A 162 1.20 15.41 -4.66
N GLN A 163 1.82 14.62 -5.55
CA GLN A 163 1.22 13.39 -6.11
C GLN A 163 0.88 12.36 -5.02
N GLY A 164 1.73 12.26 -3.99
CA GLY A 164 1.47 11.42 -2.82
C GLY A 164 0.29 11.93 -1.96
N GLU A 165 0.10 13.24 -1.82
CA GLU A 165 -1.10 13.80 -1.18
C GLU A 165 -2.36 13.51 -2.02
N ASP A 166 -2.30 13.63 -3.34
CA ASP A 166 -3.44 13.32 -4.22
C ASP A 166 -3.80 11.82 -4.23
N LEU A 167 -2.82 10.91 -4.13
CA LEU A 167 -3.09 9.47 -3.91
C LEU A 167 -3.74 9.22 -2.54
N LEU A 168 -3.22 9.80 -1.46
CA LEU A 168 -3.82 9.68 -0.11
C LEU A 168 -5.23 10.30 -0.05
N LEU A 169 -5.51 11.35 -0.83
CA LEU A 169 -6.84 11.94 -0.98
C LEU A 169 -7.77 11.06 -1.84
N ARG A 170 -7.28 10.41 -2.90
CA ARG A 170 -8.05 9.40 -3.66
C ARG A 170 -8.48 8.22 -2.76
N PHE A 171 -7.67 7.87 -1.77
CA PHE A 171 -7.95 6.81 -0.80
C PHE A 171 -8.59 7.30 0.52
N ARG A 172 -9.08 8.54 0.58
CA ARG A 172 -9.60 9.16 1.82
C ARG A 172 -10.66 8.31 2.53
N SER A 173 -11.62 7.76 1.79
CA SER A 173 -12.68 6.90 2.34
C SER A 173 -12.14 5.57 2.88
N GLY A 174 -11.16 4.96 2.19
CA GLY A 174 -10.45 3.77 2.67
C GLY A 174 -9.66 4.03 3.96
N LEU A 175 -8.97 5.17 4.05
CA LEU A 175 -8.26 5.60 5.25
C LEU A 175 -9.20 5.88 6.44
N ASP A 176 -10.36 6.49 6.19
CA ASP A 176 -11.36 6.75 7.21
C ASP A 176 -12.03 5.45 7.71
N LEU A 177 -12.31 4.49 6.82
CA LEU A 177 -12.79 3.14 7.18
C LEU A 177 -11.74 2.32 7.94
N LEU A 178 -10.48 2.36 7.49
CA LEU A 178 -9.37 1.65 8.12
C LEU A 178 -9.16 2.14 9.55
N SER A 179 -9.16 3.47 9.76
CA SER A 179 -9.07 4.05 11.11
C SER A 179 -10.19 3.53 12.03
N VAL A 180 -11.46 3.64 11.61
CA VAL A 180 -12.60 3.13 12.41
C VAL A 180 -12.46 1.63 12.69
N ALA A 181 -12.06 0.82 11.71
CA ALA A 181 -11.90 -0.62 11.89
C ALA A 181 -10.69 -1.03 12.77
N LEU A 182 -9.71 -0.14 12.96
CA LEU A 182 -8.59 -0.30 13.90
C LEU A 182 -8.94 0.25 15.30
N GLU A 183 -9.71 1.34 15.39
CA GLU A 183 -10.27 1.86 16.64
C GLU A 183 -11.25 0.85 17.27
N GLU A 184 -12.18 0.29 16.48
CA GLU A 184 -13.08 -0.80 16.89
C GLU A 184 -12.32 -2.06 17.37
N TYR A 185 -11.11 -2.29 16.85
CA TYR A 185 -10.25 -3.41 17.27
C TYR A 185 -9.35 -3.07 18.46
N GLY A 186 -9.26 -1.80 18.87
CA GLY A 186 -8.45 -1.37 20.02
C GLY A 186 -6.94 -1.46 19.83
N THR A 187 -6.44 -1.53 18.58
CA THR A 187 -5.02 -1.76 18.30
C THR A 187 -4.19 -0.47 18.16
N PRO A 188 -2.92 -0.42 18.66
CA PRO A 188 -2.01 0.71 18.49
C PRO A 188 -1.89 1.25 17.06
N TYR A 189 -2.03 0.41 16.02
CA TYR A 189 -1.96 0.83 14.62
C TYR A 189 -2.99 1.93 14.25
N ALA A 190 -4.14 2.00 14.95
CA ALA A 190 -5.12 3.07 14.76
C ALA A 190 -4.49 4.47 14.89
N ARG A 191 -3.61 4.65 15.90
CA ARG A 191 -2.91 5.91 16.18
C ARG A 191 -1.99 6.32 15.05
N VAL A 192 -1.36 5.36 14.37
CA VAL A 192 -0.47 5.61 13.21
C VAL A 192 -1.30 6.07 12.00
N VAL A 193 -2.43 5.41 11.72
CA VAL A 193 -3.35 5.82 10.64
C VAL A 193 -3.98 7.20 10.94
N ASP A 194 -4.33 7.49 12.19
CA ASP A 194 -4.84 8.81 12.59
C ASP A 194 -3.79 9.91 12.49
N ALA A 195 -2.52 9.61 12.78
CA ALA A 195 -1.42 10.54 12.58
C ALA A 195 -1.30 10.94 11.09
N VAL A 196 -1.48 9.98 10.16
CA VAL A 196 -1.58 10.26 8.71
C VAL A 196 -2.82 11.08 8.38
N ARG A 197 -4.02 10.70 8.86
CA ARG A 197 -5.30 11.40 8.58
C ARG A 197 -5.26 12.88 9.00
N GLN A 198 -4.52 13.20 10.06
CA GLN A 198 -4.29 14.58 10.53
C GLN A 198 -3.33 15.41 9.66
N THR A 199 -2.58 14.80 8.73
CA THR A 199 -1.74 15.53 7.75
C THR A 199 -2.52 16.04 6.54
N LEU A 200 -3.70 15.48 6.29
CA LEU A 200 -4.53 15.70 5.12
C LEU A 200 -5.59 16.79 5.36
N PRO A 201 -6.13 17.42 4.31
CA PRO A 201 -7.35 18.22 4.37
C PRO A 201 -8.54 17.47 5.02
N PRO A 202 -9.51 18.20 5.61
CA PRO A 202 -10.74 17.61 6.14
C PRO A 202 -11.56 16.86 5.06
N PRO A 203 -12.29 15.78 5.43
CA PRO A 203 -13.13 15.05 4.48
C PRO A 203 -14.18 15.93 3.81
N ARG A 204 -14.22 15.86 2.47
CA ARG A 204 -15.23 16.45 1.58
C ARG A 204 -16.58 15.75 1.82
N ALA A 205 -17.65 16.22 1.17
CA ALA A 205 -18.94 15.53 1.21
C ALA A 205 -18.84 14.13 0.58
N ALA A 206 -18.34 14.07 -0.66
CA ALA A 206 -18.19 12.82 -1.43
C ALA A 206 -17.36 11.74 -0.69
N ASP A 207 -16.36 12.14 0.11
CA ASP A 207 -15.56 11.20 0.90
C ASP A 207 -16.42 10.48 1.96
N ARG A 208 -17.39 11.20 2.56
CA ARG A 208 -18.34 10.66 3.55
C ARG A 208 -19.43 9.83 2.89
N ASP A 209 -19.93 10.29 1.74
CA ASP A 209 -20.92 9.56 0.94
C ASP A 209 -20.34 8.20 0.50
N ALA A 210 -19.06 8.17 0.11
CA ALA A 210 -18.32 6.96 -0.20
C ALA A 210 -18.11 6.05 1.03
N VAL A 211 -17.78 6.62 2.20
CA VAL A 211 -17.71 5.85 3.46
C VAL A 211 -19.07 5.21 3.80
N GLU A 212 -20.17 5.95 3.72
CA GLU A 212 -21.50 5.40 4.03
C GLU A 212 -21.90 4.30 3.03
N HIS A 213 -21.63 4.49 1.75
CA HIS A 213 -21.83 3.47 0.72
C HIS A 213 -21.05 2.18 1.02
N LEU A 214 -19.77 2.29 1.37
CA LEU A 214 -18.90 1.15 1.69
C LEU A 214 -19.24 0.48 3.03
N VAL A 215 -19.74 1.21 4.03
CA VAL A 215 -20.31 0.61 5.25
C VAL A 215 -21.57 -0.21 4.91
N ARG A 216 -22.41 0.31 4.00
CA ARG A 216 -23.71 -0.28 3.65
C ARG A 216 -23.61 -1.49 2.71
N GLN A 217 -22.68 -1.47 1.75
CA GLN A 217 -22.57 -2.51 0.71
C GLN A 217 -21.30 -3.37 0.83
N GLY A 218 -20.31 -2.93 1.61
CA GLY A 218 -18.94 -3.47 1.56
C GLY A 218 -18.19 -3.01 0.30
N PRO A 219 -16.91 -3.37 0.15
CA PRO A 219 -16.19 -3.14 -1.10
C PRO A 219 -16.67 -4.07 -2.22
N PRO A 220 -16.59 -3.67 -3.51
CA PRO A 220 -17.13 -4.44 -4.63
C PRO A 220 -16.58 -5.88 -4.74
N ALA A 221 -17.46 -6.88 -4.71
CA ALA A 221 -17.12 -8.26 -5.02
C ALA A 221 -17.43 -8.58 -6.50
N GLU A 222 -16.52 -9.29 -7.17
CA GLU A 222 -16.87 -10.08 -8.37
C GLU A 222 -17.13 -11.53 -7.93
N ASP A 223 -18.21 -12.15 -8.41
CA ASP A 223 -18.57 -13.54 -8.12
C ASP A 223 -17.69 -14.57 -8.88
N VAL A 224 -16.37 -14.46 -8.72
CA VAL A 224 -15.40 -15.41 -9.28
C VAL A 224 -15.37 -16.70 -8.44
N GLY A 225 -16.15 -17.69 -8.88
CA GLY A 225 -16.05 -19.08 -8.39
C GLY A 225 -17.35 -19.80 -8.01
N LEU A 226 -18.52 -19.19 -8.22
CA LEU A 226 -19.82 -19.82 -7.94
C LEU A 226 -20.52 -20.47 -9.14
N GLU A 227 -19.90 -20.48 -10.33
CA GLU A 227 -20.31 -21.43 -11.36
C GLU A 227 -19.89 -22.86 -10.94
N PRO A 228 -20.83 -23.82 -10.87
CA PRO A 228 -20.48 -25.17 -10.46
C PRO A 228 -19.63 -25.85 -11.55
N TYR A 229 -18.40 -26.23 -11.19
CA TYR A 229 -17.55 -27.16 -11.94
C TYR A 229 -18.24 -28.54 -12.04
N GLY A 230 -19.26 -28.63 -12.91
CA GLY A 230 -20.25 -29.70 -12.86
C GLY A 230 -21.16 -29.83 -14.08
N VAL A 231 -21.13 -28.90 -15.05
CA VAL A 231 -21.71 -29.17 -16.37
C VAL A 231 -20.83 -30.19 -17.08
N ARG A 232 -21.17 -31.48 -16.93
CA ARG A 232 -20.64 -32.54 -17.79
C ARG A 232 -21.00 -32.19 -19.23
N THR A 233 -20.01 -31.77 -20.02
CA THR A 233 -20.11 -31.82 -21.47
C THR A 233 -20.25 -33.29 -21.87
N THR A 234 -21.50 -33.73 -22.07
CA THR A 234 -21.78 -35.04 -22.68
C THR A 234 -21.34 -34.97 -24.13
N LEU A 235 -20.09 -35.33 -24.38
CA LEU A 235 -19.63 -35.66 -25.73
C LEU A 235 -20.62 -36.67 -26.31
N PRO A 236 -21.20 -36.41 -27.50
CA PRO A 236 -22.17 -37.31 -28.08
C PRO A 236 -21.48 -38.64 -28.38
N MET A 237 -21.89 -39.69 -27.67
CA MET A 237 -21.56 -41.06 -28.04
C MET A 237 -22.22 -41.32 -29.39
N ALA A 238 -21.43 -41.56 -30.43
CA ALA A 238 -21.97 -42.01 -31.71
C ALA A 238 -22.58 -43.41 -31.52
N GLU A 239 -23.84 -43.58 -31.94
CA GLU A 239 -24.50 -44.88 -31.87
C GLU A 239 -23.97 -45.85 -32.96
N PRO A 240 -23.99 -47.17 -32.72
CA PRO A 240 -23.20 -48.11 -33.51
C PRO A 240 -23.95 -48.65 -34.75
N ASP A 241 -23.77 -48.00 -35.90
CA ASP A 241 -24.12 -48.60 -37.20
C ASP A 241 -23.20 -49.80 -37.51
N GLY A 242 -23.66 -51.00 -37.13
CA GLY A 242 -22.84 -52.21 -37.16
C GLY A 242 -22.71 -52.86 -38.54
N HIS A 243 -21.50 -52.82 -39.11
CA HIS A 243 -21.06 -53.73 -40.19
C HIS A 243 -19.75 -54.40 -39.74
N GLY A 244 -19.69 -55.74 -39.78
CA GLY A 244 -18.59 -56.52 -39.20
C GLY A 244 -17.78 -57.34 -40.20
N HIS A 245 -16.45 -57.33 -40.08
CA HIS A 245 -15.56 -58.35 -40.63
C HIS A 245 -14.14 -58.33 -40.00
N GLY A 246 -13.54 -59.52 -39.85
CA GLY A 246 -12.08 -59.71 -39.78
C GLY A 246 -11.38 -59.49 -38.42
N PRO A 247 -10.68 -60.50 -37.85
CA PRO A 247 -9.80 -60.33 -36.69
C PRO A 247 -8.35 -59.97 -37.10
N GLY A 248 -7.67 -59.12 -36.32
CA GLY A 248 -6.29 -58.70 -36.59
C GLY A 248 -5.49 -58.27 -35.34
N ALA A 249 -4.67 -59.19 -34.83
CA ALA A 249 -3.51 -59.06 -33.92
C ALA A 249 -3.38 -57.88 -32.92
N CYS A 250 -3.09 -58.24 -31.65
CA CYS A 250 -2.69 -57.31 -30.59
C CYS A 250 -1.39 -56.54 -30.89
N GLY A 251 -1.34 -55.26 -30.49
CA GLY A 251 -0.12 -54.46 -30.38
C GLY A 251 -0.11 -53.62 -29.10
N CYS A 252 0.59 -54.05 -28.05
CA CYS A 252 0.56 -53.43 -26.72
C CYS A 252 1.58 -52.28 -26.54
N GLY A 253 1.24 -51.10 -27.09
CA GLY A 253 2.02 -49.87 -26.90
C GLY A 253 1.97 -49.33 -25.46
N ARG A 254 3.12 -49.31 -24.77
CA ARG A 254 3.25 -48.91 -23.36
C ARG A 254 3.71 -47.44 -23.23
N VAL A 255 2.92 -46.59 -22.57
CA VAL A 255 3.28 -45.18 -22.32
C VAL A 255 3.76 -44.99 -20.87
N PRO A 256 4.89 -44.31 -20.60
CA PRO A 256 5.48 -44.20 -19.27
C PRO A 256 4.89 -43.07 -18.40
N ARG A 257 5.01 -43.21 -17.07
CA ARG A 257 4.75 -42.12 -16.11
C ARG A 257 5.97 -41.21 -15.94
N PRO A 258 5.79 -39.89 -15.72
CA PRO A 258 6.88 -38.97 -15.38
C PRO A 258 7.49 -39.29 -14.00
N ARG A 259 8.74 -38.86 -13.82
CA ARG A 259 9.64 -39.31 -12.73
C ARG A 259 9.88 -38.17 -11.73
N ALA A 260 9.59 -38.39 -10.45
CA ALA A 260 9.92 -37.44 -9.40
C ALA A 260 11.44 -37.28 -9.26
N ALA A 261 11.91 -36.03 -9.16
CA ALA A 261 13.29 -35.71 -8.82
C ALA A 261 13.51 -35.80 -7.30
N ARG A 262 14.72 -36.18 -6.87
CA ARG A 262 15.07 -36.36 -5.46
C ARG A 262 15.82 -35.14 -4.92
N ALA A 263 15.48 -34.71 -3.70
CA ALA A 263 16.44 -34.04 -2.84
C ALA A 263 17.49 -35.07 -2.38
N GLY A 264 18.75 -34.64 -2.21
CA GLY A 264 19.86 -35.51 -1.85
C GLY A 264 20.29 -35.34 -0.40
N GLU A 265 20.12 -36.39 0.39
CA GLU A 265 20.78 -36.51 1.70
C GLU A 265 22.28 -36.81 1.51
N ARG A 266 23.13 -36.23 2.35
CA ARG A 266 24.54 -36.65 2.50
C ARG A 266 24.95 -36.55 3.96
N GLN A 267 24.87 -37.67 4.67
CA GLN A 267 25.58 -37.84 5.93
C GLN A 267 27.10 -37.80 5.69
N VAL A 268 27.82 -37.28 6.68
CA VAL A 268 29.22 -37.64 6.96
C VAL A 268 29.21 -38.27 8.36
N ARG A 269 30.05 -39.28 8.60
CA ARG A 269 30.00 -40.14 9.79
C ARG A 269 30.73 -39.54 11.00
N SER A 270 30.35 -40.04 12.17
CA SER A 270 31.19 -40.10 13.37
C SER A 270 31.87 -41.48 13.45
N GLU A 271 33.12 -41.50 13.89
CA GLU A 271 33.98 -42.63 14.34
C GLU A 271 35.14 -41.90 15.06
N GLU A 272 35.06 -41.56 16.36
CA GLU A 272 35.26 -42.37 17.60
C GLU A 272 36.73 -42.68 17.98
N ASP A 273 37.02 -42.50 19.28
CA ASP A 273 38.16 -42.94 20.12
C ASP A 273 39.63 -42.49 19.84
N GLY A 274 40.39 -42.24 20.94
CA GLY A 274 41.83 -41.93 20.89
C GLY A 274 42.43 -41.25 22.14
N GLU A 275 42.77 -42.03 23.16
CA GLU A 275 43.36 -41.68 24.48
C GLU A 275 44.52 -40.64 24.58
N GLY A 276 44.65 -40.05 25.78
CA GLY A 276 45.91 -39.50 26.32
C GLY A 276 46.13 -37.99 26.17
N GLY A 277 46.95 -37.31 26.99
CA GLY A 277 47.65 -37.79 28.19
C GLY A 277 48.84 -36.90 28.59
N ALA A 278 48.71 -36.16 29.70
CA ALA A 278 49.76 -35.46 30.45
C ALA A 278 50.71 -34.46 29.72
N ARG A 279 50.56 -33.16 30.04
CA ARG A 279 51.57 -32.41 30.82
C ARG A 279 51.02 -31.08 31.33
#